data_AF-L1PL42-F1
#
_entry.id   AF-L1PL42-F1
#
_cell.length_a   1.000
_cell.length_b   1.000
_cell.length_c   1.000
_cell.angle_alpha   90.00
_cell.angle_beta   90.00
_cell.angle_gamma   90.00
#
_symmetry.space_group_name_H-M   'P 1'
#
loop_
_entity.id
_entity.type
_entity.pdbx_description
1 polymer ?
#
loop_
_entity_poly.entity_id
_entity_poly.type
_entity_poly.pdbx_seq_one_letter_code
_entity_poly.pdbx_strand_id
1 'polypeptide(L)'
;MKEIMKFSLFILFFAVVLVSCSKDKNQNSLQDLQNKSMTYKEFFETVSEKEVSVPEDKVLFISYEFNAKDDTITLLSSTEAFPSEKVVWDAIVKHYELQASREGEKYDYIVTCDKGWSKKCEAYSCLGVVKSCLNQGGCATVCKANMVYVPDIKAFYISADIDRLISTNEDRM
;
A
#
# COMPACT_ATOMS: atom_id res chain seq x y z
N MET A 1 -63.42 -17.04 -30.47
CA MET A 1 -62.98 -17.00 -31.87
C MET A 1 -61.79 -16.06 -31.96
N LYS A 2 -60.68 -16.54 -32.55
CA LYS A 2 -59.61 -15.83 -33.28
C LYS A 2 -59.07 -14.53 -32.63
N GLU A 3 -57.79 -14.44 -32.30
CA GLU A 3 -56.70 -14.41 -33.28
C GLU A 3 -55.40 -14.91 -32.63
N ILE A 4 -54.71 -15.76 -33.39
CA ILE A 4 -53.42 -16.36 -33.07
C ILE A 4 -52.37 -15.46 -33.73
N MET A 5 -51.63 -14.66 -32.96
CA MET A 5 -50.40 -14.04 -33.47
C MET A 5 -49.18 -14.81 -32.96
N LYS A 6 -48.55 -15.48 -33.92
CA LYS A 6 -47.23 -16.08 -33.82
C LYS A 6 -46.17 -14.98 -33.75
N PHE A 7 -45.37 -14.96 -32.70
CA PHE A 7 -44.00 -14.44 -32.68
C PHE A 7 -43.20 -15.47 -31.87
N SER A 8 -42.66 -16.49 -32.54
CA SER A 8 -41.31 -16.50 -33.09
C SER A 8 -40.27 -16.21 -32.02
N LEU A 9 -39.64 -17.30 -31.56
CA LEU A 9 -38.30 -17.41 -30.99
C LEU A 9 -37.46 -16.14 -31.10
N PHE A 10 -36.98 -15.65 -29.95
CA PHE A 10 -35.68 -15.05 -29.66
C PHE A 10 -35.86 -14.06 -28.52
N ILE A 11 -35.74 -14.49 -27.25
CA ILE A 11 -34.99 -13.69 -26.27
C ILE A 11 -34.26 -14.69 -25.38
N LEU A 12 -32.94 -14.60 -25.51
CA LEU A 12 -31.91 -15.39 -24.89
C LEU A 12 -32.16 -15.62 -23.40
N PHE A 13 -31.83 -16.84 -22.99
CA PHE A 13 -31.28 -17.15 -21.68
C PHE A 13 -30.31 -16.03 -21.24
N PHE A 14 -30.80 -15.08 -20.43
CA PHE A 14 -29.94 -14.41 -19.46
C PHE A 14 -29.64 -15.42 -18.35
N ALA A 15 -28.88 -16.45 -18.73
CA ALA A 15 -27.92 -17.04 -17.82
C ALA A 15 -26.88 -15.95 -17.61
N VAL A 16 -27.21 -14.99 -16.74
CA VAL A 16 -26.19 -14.31 -15.97
C VAL A 16 -25.61 -15.43 -15.12
N VAL A 17 -24.66 -16.15 -15.71
CA VAL A 17 -23.60 -16.78 -14.96
C VAL A 17 -23.05 -15.59 -14.20
N LEU A 18 -23.50 -15.45 -12.96
CA LEU A 18 -22.72 -14.81 -11.93
C LEU A 18 -21.45 -15.66 -11.91
N VAL A 19 -20.55 -15.34 -12.84
CA VAL A 19 -19.12 -15.44 -12.61
C VAL A 19 -18.94 -14.46 -11.48
N SER A 20 -19.31 -14.91 -10.28
CA SER A 20 -18.57 -14.60 -9.10
C SER A 20 -17.17 -14.97 -9.54
N CYS A 21 -16.42 -13.99 -10.02
CA CYS A 21 -14.99 -13.99 -9.89
C CYS A 21 -14.79 -14.06 -8.37
N SER A 22 -14.97 -15.25 -7.79
CA SER A 22 -14.09 -15.71 -6.75
C SER A 22 -12.73 -15.69 -7.41
N LYS A 23 -12.14 -14.49 -7.44
CA LYS A 23 -10.71 -14.36 -7.29
C LYS A 23 -10.48 -15.10 -6.00
N ASP A 24 -10.10 -16.37 -6.12
CA ASP A 24 -9.46 -17.11 -5.06
C ASP A 24 -8.32 -16.20 -4.64
N LYS A 25 -8.60 -15.39 -3.62
CA LYS A 25 -7.62 -14.65 -2.89
C LYS A 25 -6.83 -15.73 -2.17
N ASN A 26 -5.85 -16.30 -2.86
CA ASN A 26 -4.64 -16.80 -2.22
C ASN A 26 -3.98 -15.58 -1.56
N GLN A 27 -4.63 -15.05 -0.53
CA GLN A 27 -4.17 -14.02 0.37
C GLN A 27 -3.12 -14.70 1.22
N ASN A 28 -1.94 -14.90 0.65
CA ASN A 28 -0.76 -15.04 1.48
C ASN A 28 -0.70 -13.73 2.27
N SER A 29 -0.88 -13.79 3.57
CA SER A 29 -0.76 -12.64 4.46
C SER A 29 0.61 -11.99 4.26
N LEU A 30 0.76 -10.69 4.51
CA LEU A 30 2.11 -10.12 4.57
C LEU A 30 2.94 -10.81 5.67
N GLN A 31 2.28 -11.36 6.70
CA GLN A 31 2.92 -12.16 7.75
C GLN A 31 3.57 -13.45 7.22
N ASP A 32 3.07 -14.04 6.13
CA ASP A 32 3.69 -15.24 5.55
C ASP A 32 5.08 -14.97 4.96
N LEU A 33 5.44 -13.69 4.84
CA LEU A 33 6.74 -13.22 4.38
C LEU A 33 7.66 -12.80 5.53
N GLN A 34 7.24 -13.02 6.78
CA GLN A 34 8.05 -12.69 7.95
C GLN A 34 9.38 -13.45 7.89
N ASN A 35 10.47 -12.73 8.16
CA ASN A 35 11.86 -13.19 8.07
C ASN A 35 12.31 -13.64 6.67
N LYS A 36 11.51 -13.40 5.63
CA LYS A 36 11.92 -13.61 4.23
C LYS A 36 12.61 -12.35 3.73
N SER A 37 13.83 -12.53 3.20
CA SER A 37 14.53 -11.50 2.42
C SER A 37 13.97 -11.49 1.00
N MET A 38 13.69 -10.30 0.49
CA MET A 38 13.26 -10.07 -0.90
C MET A 38 13.89 -8.80 -1.46
N THR A 39 13.85 -8.63 -2.77
CA THR A 39 14.27 -7.36 -3.38
C THR A 39 13.31 -6.24 -2.98
N TYR A 40 13.80 -5.01 -3.02
CA TYR A 40 12.97 -3.85 -2.72
C TYR A 40 11.73 -3.75 -3.63
N LYS A 41 11.89 -4.04 -4.92
CA LYS A 41 10.78 -4.01 -5.87
C LYS A 41 9.71 -5.02 -5.49
N GLU A 42 10.11 -6.27 -5.25
CA GLU A 42 9.18 -7.32 -4.83
C GLU A 42 8.47 -6.94 -3.54
N PHE A 43 9.16 -6.31 -2.59
CA PHE A 43 8.55 -5.83 -1.35
C PHE A 43 7.45 -4.79 -1.61
N PHE A 44 7.74 -3.75 -2.40
CA PHE A 44 6.77 -2.69 -2.70
C PHE A 44 5.56 -3.22 -3.44
N GLU A 45 5.79 -3.96 -4.52
CA GLU A 45 4.72 -4.63 -5.28
C GLU A 45 3.90 -5.53 -4.37
N THR A 46 4.54 -6.32 -3.51
CA THR A 46 3.82 -7.19 -2.59
C THR A 46 2.97 -6.44 -1.58
N VAL A 47 3.46 -5.32 -1.03
CA VAL A 47 2.70 -4.50 -0.07
C VAL A 47 1.54 -3.77 -0.74
N SER A 48 1.71 -3.32 -1.99
CA SER A 48 0.69 -2.55 -2.72
C SER A 48 -0.32 -3.41 -3.49
N GLU A 49 0.09 -4.57 -4.01
CA GLU A 49 -0.73 -5.44 -4.86
C GLU A 49 -1.50 -6.50 -4.07
N LYS A 50 -0.93 -6.98 -2.96
CA LYS A 50 -1.78 -7.67 -1.99
C LYS A 50 -2.75 -6.59 -1.55
N GLU A 51 -4.01 -6.71 -1.94
CA GLU A 51 -5.11 -5.98 -1.31
C GLU A 51 -5.05 -6.31 0.18
N VAL A 52 -4.23 -5.55 0.90
CA VAL A 52 -4.20 -5.57 2.35
C VAL A 52 -5.51 -4.89 2.69
N SER A 53 -6.50 -5.70 3.00
CA SER A 53 -7.81 -5.26 3.46
C SER A 53 -7.63 -4.71 4.87
N VAL A 54 -6.97 -3.56 4.97
CA VAL A 54 -6.86 -2.81 6.22
C VAL A 54 -8.21 -2.12 6.45
N PRO A 55 -8.74 -2.10 7.68
CA PRO A 55 -9.89 -1.26 8.03
C PRO A 55 -9.68 0.20 7.60
N GLU A 56 -10.75 0.90 7.23
CA GLU A 56 -10.71 2.27 6.68
C GLU A 56 -10.01 3.29 7.59
N ASP A 57 -10.07 3.07 8.90
CA ASP A 57 -9.46 3.91 9.95
C ASP A 57 -8.04 3.49 10.32
N LYS A 58 -7.52 2.42 9.71
CA LYS A 58 -6.20 1.86 10.01
C LYS A 58 -5.28 1.89 8.80
N VAL A 59 -4.00 1.71 9.10
CA VAL A 59 -2.94 1.59 8.12
C VAL A 59 -2.12 0.34 8.37
N LEU A 60 -1.43 -0.13 7.34
CA LEU A 60 -0.49 -1.23 7.46
C LEU A 60 0.85 -0.69 7.98
N PHE A 61 1.18 -1.01 9.23
CA PHE A 61 2.48 -0.75 9.83
C PHE A 61 3.42 -1.93 9.58
N ILE A 62 4.61 -1.62 9.08
CA ILE A 62 5.63 -2.61 8.71
C ILE A 62 6.95 -2.24 9.37
N SER A 63 7.53 -3.20 10.10
CA SER A 63 8.92 -3.13 10.55
C SER A 63 9.79 -4.05 9.72
N TYR A 64 10.96 -3.58 9.34
CA TYR A 64 11.84 -4.31 8.42
C TYR A 64 13.32 -4.01 8.66
N GLU A 65 14.18 -4.92 8.24
CA GLU A 65 15.61 -4.69 8.08
C GLU A 65 15.93 -4.38 6.63
N PHE A 66 16.58 -3.24 6.41
CA PHE A 66 17.10 -2.84 5.12
C PHE A 66 18.58 -3.17 5.04
N ASN A 67 18.99 -3.91 4.01
CA ASN A 67 20.39 -4.15 3.69
C ASN A 67 20.79 -3.30 2.47
N ALA A 68 21.55 -2.24 2.74
CA ALA A 68 22.01 -1.28 1.73
C ALA A 68 23.08 -1.83 0.78
N LYS A 69 23.73 -2.95 1.15
CA LYS A 69 24.77 -3.58 0.34
C LYS A 69 24.17 -4.48 -0.74
N ASP A 70 23.14 -5.23 -0.36
CA ASP A 70 22.52 -6.25 -1.21
C ASP A 70 21.18 -5.78 -1.81
N ASP A 71 20.74 -4.57 -1.47
CA ASP A 71 19.48 -3.96 -1.91
C ASP A 71 18.23 -4.80 -1.59
N THR A 72 18.28 -5.48 -0.45
CA THR A 72 17.22 -6.34 0.05
C THR A 72 16.53 -5.77 1.28
N ILE A 73 15.28 -6.20 1.45
CA ILE A 73 14.47 -5.97 2.64
C ILE A 73 14.14 -7.32 3.25
N THR A 74 14.35 -7.44 4.55
CA THR A 74 13.82 -8.54 5.37
C THR A 74 12.65 -8.01 6.18
N LEU A 75 11.45 -8.55 5.94
CA LEU A 75 10.27 -8.19 6.72
C LEU A 75 10.41 -8.74 8.15
N LEU A 76 10.35 -7.86 9.16
CA LEU A 76 10.40 -8.28 10.57
C LEU A 76 8.99 -8.49 11.12
N SER A 77 8.07 -7.59 10.82
CA SER A 77 6.66 -7.67 11.24
C SER A 77 5.76 -6.81 10.37
N SER A 78 4.48 -7.18 10.32
CA SER A 78 3.41 -6.42 9.67
C SER A 78 2.17 -6.51 10.54
N THR A 79 1.61 -5.36 10.91
CA THR A 79 0.38 -5.27 11.69
C THR A 79 -0.46 -4.10 11.21
N GLU A 80 -1.76 -4.18 11.45
CA GLU A 80 -2.64 -3.02 11.34
C GLU A 80 -2.43 -2.11 12.55
N ALA A 81 -2.48 -0.80 12.34
CA ALA A 81 -2.36 0.21 13.40
C ALA A 81 -3.17 1.46 13.03
N PHE A 82 -3.54 2.24 14.03
CA PHE A 82 -4.07 3.58 13.78
C PHE A 82 -2.94 4.49 13.28
N PRO A 83 -3.13 5.24 12.18
CA PRO A 83 -2.13 6.20 11.72
C PRO A 83 -1.93 7.30 12.76
N SER A 84 -0.72 7.87 12.79
CA SER A 84 -0.48 9.09 13.57
C SER A 84 -1.28 10.26 12.98
N GLU A 85 -1.58 11.28 13.80
CA GLU A 85 -2.22 12.50 13.32
C GLU A 85 -1.45 13.14 12.16
N LYS A 86 -0.11 13.07 12.18
CA LYS A 86 0.74 13.56 11.09
C LYS A 86 0.49 12.83 9.78
N VAL A 87 0.38 11.50 9.80
CA VAL A 87 0.10 10.69 8.61
C VAL A 87 -1.31 10.97 8.08
N VAL A 88 -2.30 11.11 8.97
CA VAL A 88 -3.67 11.46 8.59
C VAL A 88 -3.72 12.80 7.84
N TRP A 89 -3.14 13.86 8.42
CA TRP A 89 -3.16 15.18 7.80
C TRP A 89 -2.38 15.21 6.48
N ASP A 90 -1.19 14.60 6.42
CA ASP A 90 -0.41 14.56 5.17
C ASP A 90 -1.13 13.77 4.07
N ALA A 91 -1.81 12.67 4.42
CA ALA A 91 -2.59 11.89 3.47
C ALA A 91 -3.76 12.69 2.89
N ILE A 92 -4.50 13.44 3.72
CA ILE A 92 -5.59 14.32 3.29
C ILE A 92 -5.07 15.39 2.32
N VAL A 93 -3.99 16.10 2.68
CA VAL A 93 -3.40 17.14 1.85
C VAL A 93 -2.98 16.57 0.50
N LYS A 94 -2.25 15.46 0.50
CA LYS A 94 -1.81 14.78 -0.73
C LYS A 94 -2.98 14.35 -1.59
N HIS A 95 -4.05 13.79 -1.01
CA HIS A 95 -5.23 13.40 -1.76
C HIS A 95 -5.79 14.55 -2.59
N TYR A 96 -5.93 15.74 -2.00
CA TYR A 96 -6.38 16.94 -2.71
C TYR A 96 -5.38 17.43 -3.77
N GLU A 97 -4.08 17.39 -3.49
CA GLU A 97 -3.04 17.74 -4.48
C GLU A 97 -3.07 16.82 -5.71
N LEU A 98 -3.30 15.53 -5.49
CA LEU A 98 -3.38 14.53 -6.56
C LEU A 98 -4.62 14.71 -7.41
N GLN A 99 -5.77 15.00 -6.78
CA GLN A 99 -7.00 15.34 -7.50
C GLN A 99 -6.83 16.62 -8.34
N ALA A 100 -6.22 17.66 -7.77
CA ALA A 100 -6.03 18.94 -8.45
C ALA A 100 -5.06 18.86 -9.64
N SER A 101 -4.00 18.05 -9.51
CA SER A 101 -2.94 17.94 -10.52
C SER A 101 -3.30 17.01 -11.69
N ARG A 102 -4.36 16.20 -11.58
CA ARG A 102 -4.71 15.12 -12.53
C ARG A 102 -3.55 14.12 -12.75
N GLU A 103 -2.67 13.98 -11.77
CA GLU A 103 -1.46 13.16 -11.87
C GLU A 103 -1.63 11.73 -11.36
N GLY A 104 -2.86 11.31 -11.04
CA GLY A 104 -3.14 10.01 -10.41
C GLY A 104 -2.60 8.78 -11.16
N GLU A 105 -2.25 8.92 -12.45
CA GLU A 105 -1.69 7.84 -13.28
C GLU A 105 -0.20 7.99 -13.60
N LYS A 106 0.48 9.07 -13.17
CA LYS A 106 1.86 9.37 -13.60
C LYS A 106 2.95 8.71 -12.76
N TYR A 107 2.63 8.18 -11.60
CA TYR A 107 3.60 7.59 -10.67
C TYR A 107 2.98 6.38 -9.97
N ASP A 108 3.81 5.42 -9.62
CA ASP A 108 3.36 4.23 -8.92
C ASP A 108 3.13 4.53 -7.44
N TYR A 109 4.04 5.29 -6.83
CA TYR A 109 4.02 5.55 -5.38
C TYR A 109 4.49 6.96 -4.99
N ILE A 110 4.12 7.36 -3.78
CA ILE A 110 4.70 8.51 -3.07
C ILE A 110 5.49 7.98 -1.88
N VAL A 111 6.75 8.37 -1.73
CA VAL A 111 7.53 8.05 -0.54
C VAL A 111 7.76 9.33 0.25
N THR A 112 7.32 9.35 1.50
CA THR A 112 7.51 10.44 2.48
C THR A 112 8.48 9.97 3.56
N CYS A 113 9.55 10.72 3.79
CA CYS A 113 10.50 10.42 4.86
C CYS A 113 10.30 11.31 6.08
N ASP A 114 10.93 10.90 7.17
CA ASP A 114 10.89 11.50 8.51
C ASP A 114 10.98 13.05 8.57
N LYS A 115 11.84 13.64 7.74
CA LYS A 115 12.06 15.10 7.66
C LYS A 115 11.01 15.85 6.83
N GLY A 116 9.89 15.21 6.48
CA GLY A 116 8.76 15.82 5.77
C GLY A 116 9.02 16.04 4.28
N TRP A 117 10.10 15.49 3.72
CA TRP A 117 10.29 15.49 2.27
C TRP A 117 9.57 14.29 1.67
N SER A 118 8.85 14.53 0.58
CA SER A 118 8.18 13.49 -0.19
C SER A 118 8.66 13.51 -1.64
N LYS A 119 8.67 12.35 -2.28
CA LYS A 119 8.95 12.24 -3.71
C LYS A 119 8.06 11.19 -4.36
N LYS A 120 7.48 11.59 -5.49
CA LYS A 120 6.77 10.69 -6.42
C LYS A 120 7.81 9.83 -7.14
N CYS A 121 7.54 8.54 -7.26
CA CYS A 121 8.45 7.59 -7.87
C CYS A 121 7.68 6.43 -8.53
N GLU A 122 8.23 5.90 -9.60
CA GLU A 122 7.89 4.59 -10.15
C GLU A 122 8.50 3.48 -9.28
N ALA A 123 7.92 2.28 -9.28
CA ALA A 123 8.28 1.16 -8.41
C ALA A 123 9.80 0.92 -8.31
N TYR A 124 10.48 0.85 -9.46
CA TYR A 124 11.94 0.68 -9.53
C TYR A 124 12.72 1.89 -8.99
N SER A 125 12.22 3.11 -9.23
CA SER A 125 12.89 4.34 -8.81
C SER A 125 12.69 4.68 -7.32
N CYS A 126 11.67 4.09 -6.66
CA CYS A 126 11.40 4.32 -5.25
C CYS A 126 12.51 3.81 -4.33
N LEU A 127 13.29 2.79 -4.74
CA LEU A 127 14.44 2.30 -3.97
C LEU A 127 15.45 3.42 -3.67
N GLY A 128 15.76 4.26 -4.65
CA GLY A 128 16.68 5.39 -4.45
C GLY A 128 16.13 6.42 -3.46
N VAL A 129 14.82 6.62 -3.45
CA VAL A 129 14.13 7.53 -2.53
C VAL A 129 14.19 6.99 -1.10
N VAL A 130 13.92 5.69 -0.92
CA VAL A 130 13.97 5.06 0.40
C VAL A 130 15.39 4.95 0.93
N LYS A 131 16.37 4.58 0.10
CA LYS A 131 17.79 4.70 0.46
C LYS A 131 18.11 6.10 0.97
N SER A 132 17.60 7.13 0.31
CA SER A 132 17.79 8.52 0.74
C SER A 132 17.08 8.80 2.08
N CYS A 133 15.88 8.25 2.33
CA CYS A 133 15.22 8.33 3.65
C CYS A 133 16.11 7.71 4.75
N LEU A 134 16.58 6.48 4.51
CA LEU A 134 17.27 5.67 5.51
C LEU A 134 18.69 6.19 5.79
N ASN A 135 19.39 6.65 4.75
CA ASN A 135 20.72 7.26 4.89
C ASN A 135 20.67 8.54 5.73
N GLN A 136 19.58 9.32 5.66
CA GLN A 136 19.40 10.50 6.53
C GLN A 136 19.29 10.13 8.01
N GLY A 137 18.85 8.90 8.32
CA GLY A 137 18.82 8.31 9.65
C GLY A 137 20.13 7.62 10.06
N GLY A 138 21.18 7.67 9.22
CA GLY A 138 22.49 7.07 9.52
C GLY A 138 22.62 5.59 9.16
N CYS A 139 21.72 5.06 8.32
CA CYS A 139 21.81 3.67 7.86
C CYS A 139 22.95 3.49 6.84
N ALA A 140 24.08 2.91 7.27
CA ALA A 140 25.25 2.72 6.39
C ALA A 140 25.36 1.30 5.80
N THR A 141 24.81 0.27 6.45
CA THR A 141 24.96 -1.13 6.03
C THR A 141 23.64 -1.89 6.17
N VAL A 142 23.30 -2.37 7.36
CA VAL A 142 22.01 -2.98 7.68
C VAL A 142 21.35 -2.16 8.79
N CYS A 143 20.11 -1.73 8.58
CA CYS A 143 19.37 -0.97 9.59
C CYS A 143 17.93 -1.44 9.71
N LYS A 144 17.41 -1.34 10.93
CA LYS A 144 15.98 -1.44 11.18
C LYS A 144 15.30 -0.14 10.77
N ALA A 145 14.16 -0.28 10.14
CA ALA A 145 13.34 0.82 9.70
C ALA A 145 11.87 0.45 9.84
N ASN A 146 11.03 1.47 9.89
CA ASN A 146 9.59 1.32 9.99
C ASN A 146 8.92 2.10 8.87
N MET A 147 7.80 1.58 8.39
CA MET A 147 6.98 2.27 7.42
C MET A 147 5.49 2.04 7.64
N VAL A 148 4.71 2.96 7.09
CA VAL A 148 3.26 2.86 6.94
C VAL A 148 2.90 2.98 5.47
N TYR A 149 2.01 2.11 4.99
CA TYR A 149 1.41 2.22 3.65
C TYR A 149 -0.03 2.73 3.74
N VAL A 150 -0.32 3.76 2.95
CA VAL A 150 -1.66 4.37 2.78
C VAL A 150 -2.15 4.09 1.35
N PRO A 151 -3.06 3.11 1.15
CA PRO A 151 -3.48 2.65 -0.18
C PRO A 151 -4.12 3.73 -1.04
N ASP A 152 -4.99 4.57 -0.47
CA ASP A 152 -5.81 5.56 -1.21
C ASP A 152 -4.99 6.55 -2.03
N ILE A 153 -3.78 6.86 -1.56
CA ILE A 153 -2.84 7.76 -2.22
C ILE A 153 -1.54 7.07 -2.64
N LYS A 154 -1.50 5.73 -2.55
CA LYS A 154 -0.33 4.88 -2.82
C LYS A 154 0.95 5.40 -2.15
N ALA A 155 0.84 5.83 -0.88
CA ALA A 155 1.93 6.50 -0.19
C ALA A 155 2.57 5.62 0.88
N PHE A 156 3.90 5.61 0.88
CA PHE A 156 4.74 5.00 1.90
C PHE A 156 5.35 6.10 2.78
N TYR A 157 5.10 6.02 4.08
CA TYR A 157 5.68 6.89 5.09
C TYR A 157 6.77 6.14 5.81
N ILE A 158 7.99 6.67 5.85
CA ILE A 158 9.16 6.00 6.43
C ILE A 158 9.73 6.87 7.54
N SER A 159 9.91 6.25 8.70
CA SER A 159 10.40 6.91 9.90
C SER A 159 11.16 5.94 10.80
N ALA A 160 12.20 6.44 11.47
CA ALA A 160 12.80 5.72 12.59
C ALA A 160 11.97 5.90 13.87
N ASP A 161 11.26 7.03 13.98
CA ASP A 161 10.38 7.39 15.08
C ASP A 161 8.96 6.85 14.82
N ILE A 162 8.57 5.82 15.57
CA ILE A 162 7.31 5.10 15.38
C ILE A 162 6.10 6.00 15.65
N ASP A 163 6.19 6.94 16.59
CA ASP A 163 5.09 7.85 16.96
C ASP A 163 4.74 8.83 15.82
N ARG A 164 5.65 8.99 14.85
CA ARG A 164 5.36 9.75 13.62
C ARG A 164 4.57 8.96 12.61
N LEU A 165 4.54 7.63 12.70
CA LEU A 165 3.86 6.76 11.75
C LEU A 165 2.49 6.32 12.26
N ILE A 166 2.44 5.88 13.51
CA ILE A 166 1.25 5.28 14.11
C ILE A 166 0.92 5.95 15.45
N SER A 167 -0.35 5.91 15.84
CA SER A 167 -0.76 6.28 17.19
C SER A 167 -0.41 5.14 18.14
N THR A 168 0.53 5.39 19.05
CA THR A 168 0.91 4.47 20.13
C THR A 168 0.03 4.59 21.37
N ASN A 169 -0.86 5.60 21.40
CA ASN A 169 -1.89 5.72 22.42
C ASN A 169 -3.16 4.98 21.96
N GLU A 170 -3.59 3.98 22.75
CA GLU A 170 -4.90 3.32 22.64
C GLU A 170 -6.08 4.24 22.98
N ASP A 171 -5.80 5.46 23.46
CA ASP A 171 -6.81 6.43 23.87
C ASP A 171 -7.44 7.14 22.67
N ARG A 172 -8.29 6.43 21.93
CA ARG A 172 -9.39 6.97 21.11
C ARG A 172 -10.32 5.82 20.70
N MET A 173 -11.12 5.36 21.66
CA MET A 173 -12.45 4.81 21.42
C MET A 173 -13.45 5.95 21.32
#